data_AF-A0A7Y5U3Y2-F1
#
_entry.id   AF-A0A7Y5U3Y2-F1
#
_cell.length_a   1.000
_cell.length_b   1.000
_cell.length_c   1.000
_cell.angle_alpha   90.00
_cell.angle_beta   90.00
_cell.angle_gamma   90.00
#
_symmetry.space_group_name_H-M   'P 1'
#
loop_
_entity.id
_entity.type
_entity.pdbx_description
1 polymer ?
#
loop_
_entity_poly.entity_id
_entity_poly.type
_entity_poly.pdbx_seq_one_letter_code
_entity_poly.pdbx_strand_id
1 'polypeptide(L)'
;MLRRRGIAPGYVPPISVVLANARDRYIEGLTGFRGERVAAWVEQFAAAAAVSARLATAYLRAVGALTESWRERLRATSAPPRAGATAWAIIDILPAHPMITAPVATAVTGRTKAVVYDAIQELVAVGVLLPLSESKRNQAWEAAGLLELLESLEAGALPTPA
;
A
#
# COMPACT_ATOMS: atom_id res chain seq x y z
N MET A 1 -7.15 9.28 -17.03
CA MET A 1 -6.97 8.83 -18.44
C MET A 1 -6.56 7.36 -18.53
N LEU A 2 -5.46 6.91 -17.92
CA LEU A 2 -4.98 5.51 -18.03
C LEU A 2 -6.02 4.46 -17.61
N ARG A 3 -6.65 4.62 -16.43
CA ARG A 3 -7.74 3.74 -15.97
C ARG A 3 -8.96 3.78 -16.88
N ARG A 4 -9.38 4.99 -17.29
CA ARG A 4 -10.51 5.21 -18.22
C ARG A 4 -10.30 4.57 -19.59
N ARG A 5 -9.05 4.45 -20.05
CA ARG A 5 -8.67 3.82 -21.32
C ARG A 5 -8.33 2.33 -21.19
N GLY A 6 -8.51 1.72 -20.00
CA GLY A 6 -8.24 0.30 -19.78
C GLY A 6 -6.76 -0.10 -19.72
N ILE A 7 -5.83 0.85 -19.80
CA ILE A 7 -4.38 0.59 -19.82
C ILE A 7 -3.86 0.20 -18.44
N ALA A 8 -4.42 0.79 -17.39
CA ALA A 8 -4.04 0.53 -15.99
C ALA A 8 -5.32 0.36 -15.15
N PRO A 9 -6.02 -0.78 -15.26
CA PRO A 9 -7.34 -0.96 -14.66
C PRO A 9 -7.27 -1.18 -13.15
N GLY A 10 -6.25 -1.90 -12.65
CA GLY A 10 -6.12 -2.25 -11.23
C GLY A 10 -5.38 -1.21 -10.39
N TYR A 11 -4.33 -0.61 -10.94
CA TYR A 11 -3.51 0.36 -10.22
C TYR A 11 -2.84 1.31 -11.19
N VAL A 12 -2.94 2.62 -10.94
CA VAL A 12 -2.35 3.64 -11.81
C VAL A 12 -0.92 3.90 -11.32
N PRO A 13 0.11 3.71 -12.17
CA PRO A 13 1.49 3.96 -11.76
C PRO A 13 1.70 5.39 -11.25
N PRO A 14 2.47 5.61 -10.18
CA PRO A 14 2.73 6.94 -9.62
C PRO A 14 3.74 7.69 -10.50
N ILE A 15 3.33 8.12 -11.69
CA ILE A 15 4.23 8.77 -12.67
C ILE A 15 4.81 10.06 -12.08
N SER A 16 4.00 10.79 -11.30
CA SER A 16 4.43 12.01 -10.61
C SER A 16 5.61 11.78 -9.66
N VAL A 17 5.69 10.63 -8.97
CA VAL A 17 6.81 10.32 -8.07
C VAL A 17 8.13 10.23 -8.86
N VAL A 18 8.11 9.53 -10.00
CA VAL A 18 9.30 9.41 -10.86
C VAL A 18 9.72 10.76 -11.42
N LEU A 19 8.76 11.60 -11.81
CA LEU A 19 9.04 12.93 -12.32
C LEU A 19 9.56 13.88 -11.23
N ALA A 20 9.01 13.80 -10.01
CA ALA A 20 9.44 14.62 -8.87
C ALA A 20 10.89 14.31 -8.48
N ASN A 21 11.28 13.04 -8.50
CA ASN A 21 12.68 12.60 -8.29
C ASN A 21 13.64 13.02 -9.41
N ALA A 22 13.12 13.52 -10.53
CA ALA A 22 13.89 14.02 -11.67
C ALA A 22 13.51 15.47 -12.02
N ARG A 23 13.26 16.29 -11.00
CA ARG A 23 12.70 17.64 -11.10
C ARG A 23 13.33 18.51 -12.19
N ASP A 24 14.66 18.56 -12.27
CA ASP A 24 15.35 19.43 -13.23
C ASP A 24 15.12 18.97 -14.67
N ARG A 25 15.21 17.67 -14.94
CA ARG A 25 14.87 17.09 -16.26
C ARG A 25 13.40 17.31 -16.61
N TYR A 26 12.50 17.23 -15.63
CA TYR A 26 11.08 17.47 -15.85
C TYR A 26 10.80 18.92 -16.26
N ILE A 27 11.41 19.89 -15.58
CA ILE A 27 11.28 21.33 -15.91
C ILE A 27 11.93 21.64 -17.26
N GLU A 28 13.10 21.07 -17.56
CA GLU A 28 13.77 21.22 -18.85
C GLU A 28 12.90 20.67 -19.99
N GLY A 29 12.32 19.48 -19.82
CA GLY A 29 11.41 18.88 -20.78
C GLY A 29 10.15 19.72 -21.03
N LEU A 30 9.54 20.26 -19.98
CA LEU A 30 8.40 21.19 -20.07
C LEU A 30 8.74 22.49 -20.80
N THR A 31 9.95 23.01 -20.57
CA THR A 31 10.45 24.21 -21.25
C THR A 31 10.72 23.91 -22.72
N GLY A 32 11.28 22.74 -23.03
CA GLY A 32 11.52 22.27 -24.39
C GLY A 32 10.25 22.01 -25.19
N PHE A 33 9.20 21.50 -24.55
CA PHE A 33 7.88 21.31 -25.17
C PHE A 33 7.31 22.62 -25.74
N ARG A 34 7.57 23.76 -25.06
CA ARG A 34 7.13 25.08 -25.53
C ARG A 34 7.87 25.57 -26.78
N GLY A 35 9.05 25.02 -27.07
CA GLY A 35 9.87 25.34 -28.24
C GLY A 35 9.86 24.24 -29.31
N GLU A 36 8.72 23.60 -29.54
CA GLU A 36 8.48 22.58 -30.58
C GLU A 36 9.23 21.23 -30.41
N ARG A 37 9.92 20.99 -29.28
CA ARG A 37 10.59 19.70 -28.99
C ARG A 37 9.64 18.63 -28.42
N VAL A 38 8.49 18.45 -29.07
CA VAL A 38 7.43 17.53 -28.62
C VAL A 38 7.91 16.09 -28.56
N ALA A 39 8.68 15.63 -29.55
CA ALA A 39 9.20 14.25 -29.59
C ALA A 39 10.08 13.93 -28.38
N ALA A 40 11.00 14.83 -28.02
CA ALA A 40 11.89 14.65 -26.87
C ALA A 40 11.09 14.61 -25.54
N TRP A 41 10.05 15.44 -25.44
CA TRP A 41 9.15 15.41 -24.28
C TRP A 41 8.38 14.10 -24.17
N VAL A 42 7.85 13.58 -25.29
CA VAL A 42 7.15 12.29 -25.33
C VAL A 42 8.07 11.16 -24.91
N GLU A 43 9.32 11.14 -25.39
CA GLU A 43 10.32 10.14 -25.02
C GLU A 43 10.63 10.16 -23.51
N GLN A 44 10.89 11.35 -22.96
CA GLN A 44 11.13 11.52 -21.52
C GLN A 44 9.94 11.06 -20.68
N PHE A 45 8.73 11.45 -21.08
CA PHE A 45 7.51 11.05 -20.37
C PHE A 45 7.27 9.54 -20.47
N ALA A 46 7.49 8.94 -21.63
CA ALA A 46 7.38 7.49 -21.81
C ALA A 46 8.39 6.72 -20.94
N ALA A 47 9.63 7.20 -20.84
CA ALA A 47 10.63 6.63 -19.95
C ALA A 47 10.20 6.71 -18.48
N ALA A 48 9.69 7.87 -18.03
CA ALA A 48 9.18 8.04 -16.67
C ALA A 48 7.98 7.12 -16.38
N ALA A 49 7.07 6.98 -17.34
CA ALA A 49 5.93 6.07 -17.23
C ALA A 49 6.37 4.60 -17.12
N ALA A 50 7.39 4.18 -17.89
CA ALA A 50 7.92 2.83 -17.84
C ALA A 50 8.58 2.52 -16.47
N VAL A 51 9.37 3.45 -15.92
CA VAL A 51 9.94 3.31 -14.57
C VAL A 51 8.83 3.23 -13.53
N SER A 52 7.83 4.11 -13.62
CA SER A 52 6.70 4.13 -12.70
C SER A 52 5.91 2.81 -12.71
N ALA A 53 5.68 2.23 -13.89
CA ALA A 53 5.02 0.94 -14.02
C ALA A 53 5.82 -0.20 -13.36
N ARG A 54 7.16 -0.16 -13.44
CA ARG A 54 8.03 -1.13 -12.75
C ARG A 54 7.94 -0.98 -11.23
N LEU A 55 7.99 0.24 -10.71
CA LEU A 55 7.83 0.53 -9.28
C LEU A 55 6.48 0.03 -8.77
N ALA A 56 5.40 0.36 -9.47
CA ALA A 56 4.05 -0.09 -9.16
C ALA A 56 3.94 -1.63 -9.09
N THR A 57 4.50 -2.31 -10.09
CA THR A 57 4.50 -3.78 -10.13
C THR A 57 5.30 -4.40 -8.97
N ALA A 58 6.44 -3.81 -8.62
CA ALA A 58 7.24 -4.26 -7.49
C ALA A 58 6.49 -4.05 -6.16
N TYR A 59 5.89 -2.87 -5.97
CA TYR A 59 5.09 -2.56 -4.79
C TYR A 59 3.91 -3.52 -4.61
N LEU A 60 3.12 -3.77 -5.67
CA LEU A 60 1.99 -4.70 -5.60
C LEU A 60 2.42 -6.12 -5.21
N ARG A 61 3.57 -6.58 -5.72
CA ARG A 61 4.14 -7.88 -5.30
C ARG A 61 4.56 -7.89 -3.84
N ALA A 62 5.22 -6.82 -3.38
CA ALA A 62 5.65 -6.69 -2.00
C ALA A 62 4.47 -6.64 -1.02
N VAL A 63 3.40 -5.90 -1.35
CA VAL A 63 2.16 -5.87 -0.57
C VAL A 63 1.49 -7.24 -0.52
N GLY A 64 1.48 -7.98 -1.63
CA GLY A 64 0.97 -9.36 -1.67
C GLY A 64 1.78 -10.31 -0.77
N ALA A 65 3.11 -10.24 -0.84
CA ALA A 65 3.99 -11.03 0.03
C ALA A 65 3.82 -10.67 1.52
N LEU A 66 3.70 -9.38 1.83
CA LEU A 66 3.45 -8.89 3.18
C LEU A 66 2.10 -9.37 3.72
N THR A 67 1.06 -9.36 2.87
CA THR A 67 -0.26 -9.87 3.25
C THR A 67 -0.20 -11.36 3.56
N GLU A 68 0.54 -12.16 2.78
CA GLU A 68 0.71 -13.58 3.07
C GLU A 68 1.53 -13.83 4.34
N SER A 69 2.60 -13.05 4.59
CA SER A 69 3.38 -13.19 5.81
C SER A 69 2.55 -12.89 7.07
N TRP A 70 1.62 -11.92 6.99
CA TRP A 70 0.65 -11.69 8.06
C TRP A 70 -0.25 -12.89 8.28
N ARG A 71 -0.72 -13.53 7.18
CA ARG A 71 -1.53 -14.73 7.27
C ARG A 71 -0.75 -15.88 7.90
N GLU A 72 0.50 -16.10 7.48
CA GLU A 72 1.40 -17.11 8.04
C GLU A 72 1.62 -16.92 9.54
N ARG A 73 1.90 -15.70 9.99
CA ARG A 73 2.04 -15.38 11.43
C ARG A 73 0.81 -15.77 12.23
N LEU A 74 -0.38 -15.49 11.70
CA LEU A 74 -1.64 -15.87 12.35
C LEU A 74 -1.90 -17.38 12.31
N ARG A 75 -1.52 -18.08 11.22
CA ARG A 75 -1.64 -19.55 11.12
C ARG A 75 -0.67 -20.28 12.07
N ALA A 76 0.47 -19.67 12.38
CA ALA A 76 1.52 -20.25 13.22
C ALA A 76 1.23 -20.19 14.73
N THR A 77 0.10 -19.61 15.15
CA THR A 77 -0.31 -19.61 16.56
C THR A 77 -0.66 -21.02 17.04
N SER A 78 -0.66 -21.24 18.36
CA SER A 78 -1.01 -22.54 18.96
C SER A 78 -2.48 -22.94 18.73
N ALA A 79 -3.34 -21.98 18.40
CA ALA A 79 -4.77 -22.19 18.14
C ALA A 79 -5.21 -21.26 16.98
N PRO A 80 -4.87 -21.59 15.73
CA PRO A 80 -5.14 -20.71 14.59
C PRO A 80 -6.65 -20.53 14.36
N PRO A 81 -7.10 -19.32 14.00
CA PRO A 81 -8.52 -19.07 13.78
C PRO A 81 -9.10 -19.90 12.63
N ARG A 82 -10.34 -20.36 12.82
CA ARG A 82 -11.14 -20.96 11.74
C ARG A 82 -11.20 -20.03 10.51
N ALA A 83 -11.35 -20.61 9.32
CA ALA A 83 -11.30 -19.87 8.04
C ALA A 83 -12.24 -18.65 7.96
N GLY A 84 -13.39 -18.68 8.64
CA GLY A 84 -14.36 -17.57 8.67
C GLY A 84 -14.20 -16.60 9.84
N ALA A 85 -13.05 -16.57 10.51
CA ALA A 85 -12.77 -15.66 11.62
C ALA A 85 -12.55 -14.22 11.14
N THR A 86 -12.93 -13.25 11.99
CA THR A 86 -12.82 -11.82 11.68
C THR A 86 -11.38 -11.36 11.51
N ALA A 87 -10.40 -12.00 12.15
CA ALA A 87 -8.98 -11.69 11.99
C ALA A 87 -8.52 -11.83 10.52
N TRP A 88 -8.96 -12.87 9.80
CA TRP A 88 -8.69 -13.04 8.37
C TRP A 88 -9.28 -11.90 7.54
N ALA A 89 -10.52 -11.52 7.82
CA ALA A 89 -11.20 -10.43 7.12
C ALA A 89 -10.54 -9.07 7.39
N ILE A 90 -9.98 -8.86 8.59
CA ILE A 90 -9.22 -7.65 8.89
C ILE A 90 -7.92 -7.64 8.09
N ILE A 91 -7.18 -8.76 8.01
CA ILE A 91 -5.96 -8.86 7.17
C ILE A 91 -6.25 -8.47 5.72
N ASP A 92 -7.36 -8.94 5.16
CA ASP A 92 -7.73 -8.67 3.76
C ASP A 92 -7.95 -7.19 3.42
N ILE A 93 -8.27 -6.37 4.42
CA ILE A 93 -8.54 -4.94 4.21
C ILE A 93 -7.32 -4.05 4.51
N LEU A 94 -6.29 -4.57 5.19
CA LEU A 94 -5.11 -3.79 5.58
C LEU A 94 -4.37 -3.14 4.39
N PRO A 95 -4.23 -3.77 3.20
CA PRO A 95 -3.62 -3.10 2.05
C PRO A 95 -4.30 -1.78 1.65
N ALA A 96 -5.61 -1.63 1.92
CA ALA A 96 -6.36 -0.41 1.68
C ALA A 96 -6.46 0.49 2.92
N HIS A 97 -6.08 -0.02 4.10
CA HIS A 97 -6.14 0.65 5.39
C HIS A 97 -4.82 0.49 6.15
N PRO A 98 -3.73 1.19 5.75
CA PRO A 98 -2.43 1.08 6.41
C PRO A 98 -2.46 1.45 7.89
N MET A 99 -3.42 2.30 8.26
CA MET A 99 -3.78 2.61 9.63
C MET A 99 -5.26 2.32 9.80
N ILE A 100 -5.62 1.65 10.89
CA ILE A 100 -7.00 1.24 11.15
C ILE A 100 -7.41 1.49 12.60
N THR A 101 -8.71 1.72 12.79
CA THR A 101 -9.34 1.82 14.12
C THR A 101 -10.46 0.78 14.21
N ALA A 102 -10.87 0.42 15.43
CA ALA A 102 -11.97 -0.52 15.63
C ALA A 102 -13.29 -0.08 14.95
N PRO A 103 -13.69 1.22 14.98
CA PRO A 103 -14.85 1.69 14.21
C PRO A 103 -14.71 1.49 12.70
N VAL A 104 -13.54 1.77 12.12
CA VAL A 104 -13.28 1.56 10.68
C VAL A 104 -13.35 0.08 10.34
N ALA A 105 -12.66 -0.78 11.10
CA ALA A 105 -12.70 -2.23 10.90
C ALA A 105 -14.12 -2.79 11.01
N THR A 106 -14.93 -2.29 11.95
CA THR A 106 -16.35 -2.65 12.09
C THR A 106 -17.14 -2.27 10.83
N ALA A 107 -16.99 -1.04 10.34
CA ALA A 107 -17.72 -0.55 9.17
C ALA A 107 -17.35 -1.32 7.90
N VAL A 108 -16.07 -1.59 7.69
CA VAL A 108 -15.57 -2.26 6.47
C VAL A 108 -15.86 -3.76 6.48
N THR A 109 -15.69 -4.44 7.62
CA THR A 109 -15.91 -5.89 7.71
C THR A 109 -17.37 -6.28 7.92
N GLY A 110 -18.24 -5.33 8.31
CA GLY A 110 -19.64 -5.58 8.68
C GLY A 110 -19.81 -6.44 9.93
N ARG A 111 -18.75 -6.65 10.73
CA ARG A 111 -18.77 -7.46 11.95
C ARG A 111 -19.07 -6.59 13.17
N THR A 112 -19.59 -7.20 14.23
CA THR A 112 -19.89 -6.50 15.50
C THR A 112 -18.60 -5.96 16.14
N LYS A 113 -18.70 -4.82 16.84
CA LYS A 113 -17.56 -4.19 17.54
C LYS A 113 -16.78 -5.15 18.46
N ALA A 114 -17.48 -5.99 19.23
CA ALA A 114 -16.84 -6.95 20.15
C ALA A 114 -15.92 -7.92 19.41
N VAL A 115 -16.46 -8.62 18.40
CA VAL A 115 -15.70 -9.57 17.58
C VAL A 115 -14.55 -8.90 16.81
N VAL A 116 -14.73 -7.65 16.35
CA VAL A 116 -13.65 -6.88 15.72
C VAL A 116 -12.55 -6.57 16.71
N TYR A 117 -12.89 -6.15 17.93
CA TYR A 117 -11.90 -5.84 18.95
C TYR A 117 -11.09 -7.07 19.35
N ASP A 118 -11.74 -8.21 19.54
CA ASP A 118 -11.06 -9.48 19.83
C ASP A 118 -10.08 -9.86 18.71
N ALA A 119 -10.52 -9.74 17.45
CA ALA A 119 -9.68 -9.99 16.29
C ALA A 119 -8.49 -9.01 16.19
N ILE A 120 -8.68 -7.73 16.55
CA ILE A 120 -7.57 -6.76 16.62
C ILE A 120 -6.56 -7.20 17.67
N GLN A 121 -6.99 -7.62 18.87
CA GLN A 121 -6.06 -8.06 19.91
C GLN A 121 -5.27 -9.30 19.49
N GLU A 122 -5.91 -10.23 18.78
CA GLU A 122 -5.24 -11.39 18.21
C GLU A 122 -4.16 -10.98 17.19
N LEU A 123 -4.49 -10.07 16.28
CA LEU A 123 -3.54 -9.56 15.28
C LEU A 123 -2.40 -8.75 15.90
N VAL A 124 -2.66 -8.05 17.01
CA VAL A 124 -1.61 -7.38 17.80
C VAL A 124 -0.68 -8.42 18.45
N ALA A 125 -1.23 -9.49 19.01
CA ALA A 125 -0.45 -10.53 19.67
C ALA A 125 0.55 -11.23 18.73
N VAL A 126 0.24 -11.32 17.43
CA VAL A 126 1.13 -11.88 16.40
C VAL A 126 1.93 -10.82 15.62
N GLY A 127 1.84 -9.55 16.02
CA GLY A 127 2.59 -8.44 15.40
C GLY A 127 2.17 -8.07 13.98
N VAL A 128 0.93 -8.42 13.58
CA VAL A 128 0.32 -7.93 12.33
C VAL A 128 -0.15 -6.49 12.48
N LEU A 129 -0.69 -6.15 13.65
CA LEU A 129 -1.09 -4.79 14.00
C LEU A 129 -0.19 -4.24 15.11
N LEU A 130 0.28 -3.00 14.94
CA LEU A 130 1.12 -2.30 15.91
C LEU A 130 0.36 -1.09 16.47
N PRO A 131 0.23 -0.95 17.81
CA PRO A 131 -0.47 0.18 18.39
C PRO A 131 0.30 1.48 18.14
N LEU A 132 -0.38 2.50 17.60
CA LEU A 132 0.22 3.82 17.32
C LEU A 132 0.33 4.72 18.56
N SER A 133 -0.31 4.33 19.66
CA SER A 133 -0.23 5.05 20.94
C SER A 133 -0.47 4.11 22.11
N GLU A 134 -0.01 4.50 23.29
CA GLU A 134 -0.28 3.82 24.55
C GLU A 134 -1.73 4.03 25.05
N SER A 135 -2.45 5.02 24.49
CA SER A 135 -3.84 5.30 24.86
C SER A 135 -4.78 4.20 24.38
N LYS A 136 -5.58 3.66 25.31
CA LYS A 136 -6.68 2.75 24.99
C LYS A 136 -7.92 3.46 24.42
N ARG A 137 -8.02 4.78 24.60
CA ARG A 137 -9.13 5.58 24.04
C ARG A 137 -8.77 6.03 22.63
N ASN A 138 -9.70 5.85 21.68
CA ASN A 138 -9.51 6.15 20.25
C ASN A 138 -8.23 5.52 19.67
N GLN A 139 -7.89 4.31 20.13
CA GLN A 139 -6.69 3.62 19.69
C GLN A 139 -6.74 3.32 18.19
N ALA A 140 -5.61 3.56 17.53
CA ALA A 140 -5.35 3.24 16.14
C ALA A 140 -4.16 2.27 16.07
N TRP A 141 -4.16 1.45 15.03
CA TRP A 141 -3.11 0.49 14.76
C TRP A 141 -2.59 0.64 13.35
N GLU A 142 -1.30 0.45 13.19
CA GLU A 142 -0.63 0.36 11.92
C GLU A 142 -0.51 -1.10 11.48
N ALA A 143 -0.65 -1.34 10.17
CA ALA A 143 -0.35 -2.62 9.56
C ALA A 143 1.17 -2.78 9.40
N ALA A 144 1.76 -3.69 10.18
CA ALA A 144 3.22 -3.82 10.30
C ALA A 144 3.90 -4.05 8.93
N GLY A 145 4.83 -3.18 8.55
CA GLY A 145 5.60 -3.28 7.31
C GLY A 145 4.98 -2.57 6.11
N LEU A 146 3.73 -2.10 6.19
CA LEU A 146 3.04 -1.52 5.04
C LEU A 146 3.41 -0.05 4.81
N LEU A 147 3.66 0.71 5.88
CA LEU A 147 4.11 2.10 5.75
C LEU A 147 5.49 2.17 5.11
N GLU A 148 6.41 1.27 5.43
CA GLU A 148 7.75 1.21 4.84
C GLU A 148 7.70 0.92 3.34
N LEU A 149 6.76 0.07 2.90
CA LEU A 149 6.50 -0.16 1.48
C LEU A 149 5.97 1.10 0.78
N LEU A 150 5.08 1.85 1.46
CA LEU A 150 4.52 3.09 0.93
C LEU A 150 5.59 4.18 0.83
N GLU A 151 6.40 4.36 1.86
CA GLU A 151 7.53 5.29 1.89
C GLU A 151 8.55 4.97 0.79
N SER A 152 8.88 3.68 0.60
CA SER A 152 9.76 3.25 -0.49
C SER A 152 9.18 3.63 -1.87
N LEU A 153 7.88 3.43 -2.05
CA LEU A 153 7.20 3.80 -3.29
C LEU A 153 7.21 5.31 -3.52
N GLU A 154 6.95 6.12 -2.49
CA GLU A 154 6.97 7.59 -2.54
C GLU A 154 8.37 8.14 -2.78
N ALA A 155 9.40 7.48 -2.27
CA ALA A 155 10.80 7.77 -2.56
C ALA A 155 11.22 7.32 -3.99
N GLY A 156 10.35 6.61 -4.72
CA GLY A 156 10.67 6.01 -6.02
C GLY A 156 11.70 4.89 -5.93
N ALA A 157 11.86 4.29 -4.76
CA ALA A 157 12.73 3.16 -4.50
C ALA A 157 11.99 1.84 -4.72
N LEU A 158 12.74 0.80 -5.11
CA LEU A 158 12.20 -0.55 -5.11
C LEU A 158 12.05 -1.04 -3.67
N PRO A 159 10.97 -1.77 -3.34
CA PRO A 159 10.85 -2.41 -2.03
C PRO A 159 12.04 -3.32 -1.74
N THR A 160 12.61 -3.20 -0.55
CA THR A 160 13.58 -4.18 -0.05
C THR A 160 12.81 -5.45 0.36
N PRO A 161 13.23 -6.65 -0.08
CA PRO A 161 12.63 -7.88 0.41
C PRO A 161 12.87 -8.00 1.93
N ALA A 162 11.80 -8.37 2.65
CA ALA A 162 11.85 -8.70 4.08
C ALA A 162 12.57 -10.03 4.32
#